data_AF-A0A2S8PYN1-F1
#
_entry.id   AF-A0A2S8PYN1-F1
#
_cell.length_a   1.000
_cell.length_b   1.000
_cell.length_c   1.000
_cell.angle_alpha   90.00
_cell.angle_beta   90.00
_cell.angle_gamma   90.00
#
_symmetry.space_group_name_H-M   'P 1'
#
loop_
_entity.id
_entity.type
_entity.pdbx_description
1 polymer ?
#
loop_
_entity_poly.entity_id
_entity_poly.type
_entity_poly.pdbx_seq_one_letter_code
_entity_poly.pdbx_strand_id
1 'polypeptide(L)'
;ANNDKQLIIPQFLTINGLNNYFVKQDDQLIDLTVMDSWVLNLSHNVQYSDTDRKEIQRQITEQYLGDYTATWRAAMNNLDIRDFTDIPQAISALEQVISGEQPISRALQILSDNTRLPEIDETLPAKAQQPLRDTPDYRLRARIHREFAPETAVLVEYGDKNSTLQEVYQKLVELHRYLLSIQNAPVPGKAALSAVRQRLEQHNSDPIFEVQQLAKNLPAPLNRWVGELAGQAWRVVMREAISSLEIEWRDTVVRQYQTYLAGRYPFNPEATQDVPLSEFERFFRPGGTLDAFYQQNLKPFVENNLTHSADGQQLIRQDVLEQLKLADRIRDTFFSPQNGLGTQFAIEPLSLTGNKRRSLLNLDGQLLDYAHGRGSIVHLIWPNSMRAGVESQLTLIPDASGKSPRAISFTGPWAQLRLINSGKLTNVRQDAFDVRFTVDGGDMTYRIYVDESDNPFAGGLFSQFRLPDTLY
;
A
#
# COMPACT_ATOMS: atom_id res chain seq x y z
N ALA A 1 -6.11 -2.35 -25.76
CA ALA A 1 -6.46 -1.23 -26.65
C ALA A 1 -7.72 -0.61 -26.13
N ASN A 2 -7.75 0.71 -26.03
CA ASN A 2 -8.83 1.43 -25.36
C ASN A 2 -9.88 1.94 -26.37
N ASN A 3 -9.52 1.99 -27.65
CA ASN A 3 -10.41 2.34 -28.75
C ASN A 3 -10.08 1.57 -30.04
N ASP A 4 -10.90 0.58 -30.42
CA ASP A 4 -10.66 -0.25 -31.60
C ASP A 4 -10.59 0.54 -32.91
N LYS A 5 -11.27 1.68 -33.01
CA LYS A 5 -11.24 2.52 -34.21
C LYS A 5 -9.85 3.07 -34.50
N GLN A 6 -9.04 3.31 -33.47
CA GLN A 6 -7.67 3.81 -33.62
C GLN A 6 -6.69 2.74 -34.08
N LEU A 7 -7.07 1.46 -34.06
CA LEU A 7 -6.25 0.37 -34.60
C LEU A 7 -6.47 0.13 -36.10
N ILE A 8 -7.49 0.76 -36.68
CA ILE A 8 -7.79 0.64 -38.11
C ILE A 8 -7.02 1.73 -38.85
N ILE A 9 -5.95 1.35 -39.54
CA ILE A 9 -5.15 2.28 -40.35
C ILE A 9 -5.72 2.31 -41.77
N PRO A 10 -6.17 3.46 -42.29
CA PRO A 10 -6.62 3.58 -43.66
C PRO A 10 -5.50 3.17 -44.63
N GLN A 11 -5.82 2.36 -45.65
CA GLN A 11 -4.83 1.89 -46.63
C GLN A 11 -4.06 3.05 -47.29
N PHE A 12 -4.72 4.19 -47.48
CA PHE A 12 -4.12 5.42 -48.01
C PHE A 12 -2.96 5.96 -47.16
N LEU A 13 -2.99 5.72 -45.84
CA LEU A 13 -1.96 6.14 -44.87
C LEU A 13 -0.98 5.00 -44.52
N THR A 14 -0.77 4.07 -45.44
CA THR A 14 0.25 3.01 -45.35
C THR A 14 1.35 3.26 -46.37
N ILE A 15 2.48 2.56 -46.24
CA ILE A 15 3.56 2.67 -47.23
C ILE A 15 3.12 2.26 -48.64
N ASN A 16 2.16 1.31 -48.73
CA ASN A 16 1.55 0.91 -50.00
C ASN A 16 0.72 2.07 -50.58
N GLY A 17 -0.13 2.70 -49.75
CA GLY A 17 -0.91 3.88 -50.15
C GLY A 17 -0.04 5.04 -50.62
N LEU A 18 1.07 5.30 -49.93
CA LEU A 18 2.05 6.32 -50.32
C LEU A 18 2.63 6.03 -51.71
N ASN A 19 3.20 4.84 -51.90
CA ASN A 19 3.93 4.48 -53.11
C ASN A 19 3.02 4.27 -54.34
N ASN A 20 1.85 3.66 -54.13
CA ASN A 20 1.00 3.21 -55.24
C ASN A 20 -0.17 4.15 -55.54
N TYR A 21 -0.45 5.11 -54.66
CA TYR A 21 -1.58 6.02 -54.85
C TYR A 21 -1.14 7.48 -54.70
N PHE A 22 -0.67 7.91 -53.52
CA PHE A 22 -0.35 9.32 -53.28
C PHE A 22 0.71 9.87 -54.25
N VAL A 23 1.87 9.19 -54.35
CA VAL A 23 2.97 9.62 -55.25
C VAL A 23 2.58 9.53 -56.73
N LYS A 24 1.68 8.61 -57.11
CA LYS A 24 1.29 8.41 -58.52
C LYS A 24 0.19 9.35 -58.99
N GLN A 25 -0.58 9.95 -58.08
CA GLN A 25 -1.71 10.83 -58.39
C GLN A 25 -1.46 12.30 -58.09
N ASP A 26 -0.21 12.68 -57.83
CA ASP A 26 0.22 14.02 -57.41
C ASP A 26 -0.38 15.14 -58.28
N ASP A 27 -0.30 15.01 -59.60
CA ASP A 27 -0.87 16.01 -60.53
C ASP A 27 -2.40 16.04 -60.54
N GLN A 28 -3.05 14.88 -60.39
CA GLN A 28 -4.52 14.77 -60.39
C GLN A 28 -5.15 15.34 -59.11
N LEU A 29 -4.44 15.26 -57.98
CA LEU A 29 -4.90 15.81 -56.70
C LEU A 29 -4.96 17.35 -56.74
N ILE A 30 -4.00 17.99 -57.41
CA ILE A 30 -4.00 19.44 -57.61
C ILE A 30 -5.20 19.84 -58.46
N ASP A 31 -5.50 19.10 -59.52
CA ASP A 31 -6.64 19.40 -60.39
C ASP A 31 -8.00 19.25 -59.68
N LEU A 32 -8.12 18.35 -58.70
CA LEU A 32 -9.33 18.23 -57.87
C LEU A 32 -9.54 19.45 -56.94
N THR A 33 -8.48 20.03 -56.39
CA THR A 33 -8.60 21.27 -55.59
C THR A 33 -9.06 22.48 -56.43
N VAL A 34 -8.79 22.46 -57.73
CA VAL A 34 -9.31 23.46 -58.68
C VAL A 34 -10.82 23.33 -58.83
N MET A 35 -11.36 22.09 -58.83
CA MET A 35 -12.79 21.83 -58.94
C MET A 35 -13.57 22.23 -57.67
N ASP A 36 -12.99 22.05 -56.47
CA ASP A 36 -13.64 22.46 -55.21
C ASP A 36 -13.62 23.99 -54.97
N SER A 37 -12.65 24.72 -55.52
CA SER A 37 -12.61 26.20 -55.44
C SER A 37 -13.80 26.85 -56.17
N TRP A 38 -14.35 26.18 -57.19
CA TRP A 38 -15.58 26.58 -57.87
C TRP A 38 -16.81 26.49 -56.95
N VAL A 39 -16.85 25.51 -56.03
CA VAL A 39 -17.94 25.35 -55.04
C VAL A 39 -17.91 26.46 -53.97
N LEU A 40 -16.75 27.09 -53.73
CA LEU A 40 -16.57 28.19 -52.78
C LEU A 40 -16.85 29.60 -53.37
N ASN A 41 -17.32 29.69 -54.62
CA ASN A 41 -17.68 30.94 -55.31
C ASN A 41 -16.52 31.97 -55.41
N LEU A 42 -15.26 31.51 -55.35
CA LEU A 42 -14.06 32.32 -55.53
C LEU A 42 -13.71 32.43 -57.04
N SER A 43 -14.55 33.12 -57.80
CA SER A 43 -14.36 33.55 -59.21
C SER A 43 -14.16 32.45 -60.29
N HIS A 44 -14.90 32.60 -61.40
CA HIS A 44 -15.09 31.59 -62.44
C HIS A 44 -13.89 31.28 -63.36
N ASN A 45 -12.67 31.79 -63.10
CA ASN A 45 -11.49 31.57 -63.95
C ASN A 45 -10.18 31.85 -63.20
N VAL A 46 -9.81 31.00 -62.23
CA VAL A 46 -8.45 31.04 -61.64
C VAL A 46 -7.63 29.95 -62.31
N GLN A 47 -6.85 30.31 -63.33
CA GLN A 47 -5.72 29.47 -63.75
C GLN A 47 -4.60 29.69 -62.74
N TYR A 48 -4.42 28.74 -61.82
CA TYR A 48 -3.29 28.75 -60.89
C TYR A 48 -1.97 28.83 -61.66
N SER A 49 -1.10 29.75 -61.25
CA SER A 49 0.27 29.82 -61.77
C SER A 49 1.05 28.55 -61.39
N ASP A 50 2.17 28.29 -62.06
CA ASP A 50 3.07 27.20 -61.68
C ASP A 50 3.57 27.34 -60.23
N THR A 51 3.66 28.57 -59.72
CA THR A 51 3.98 28.85 -58.32
C THR A 51 2.86 28.48 -57.38
N ASP A 52 1.59 28.77 -57.74
CA ASP A 52 0.43 28.40 -56.93
C ASP A 52 0.24 26.88 -56.89
N ARG A 53 0.39 26.19 -58.04
CA ARG A 53 0.32 24.73 -58.12
C ARG A 53 1.35 24.06 -57.21
N LYS A 54 2.59 24.54 -57.22
CA LYS A 54 3.65 24.03 -56.33
C LYS A 54 3.34 24.27 -54.85
N GLU A 55 2.77 25.41 -54.51
CA GLU A 55 2.40 25.70 -53.12
C GLU A 55 1.22 24.84 -52.65
N ILE A 56 0.20 24.63 -53.49
CA ILE A 56 -0.91 23.71 -53.22
C ILE A 56 -0.39 22.28 -53.02
N GLN A 57 0.47 21.79 -53.92
CA GLN A 57 1.10 20.48 -53.82
C GLN A 57 1.87 20.32 -52.52
N ARG A 58 2.62 21.36 -52.12
CA ARG A 58 3.33 21.39 -50.84
C ARG A 58 2.35 21.25 -49.68
N GLN A 59 1.25 22.01 -49.67
CA GLN A 59 0.24 21.95 -48.60
C GLN A 59 -0.45 20.58 -48.51
N ILE A 60 -0.83 19.98 -49.65
CA ILE A 60 -1.40 18.63 -49.71
C ILE A 60 -0.40 17.61 -49.14
N THR A 61 0.88 17.72 -49.52
CA THR A 61 1.95 16.87 -49.01
C THR A 61 2.14 17.01 -47.50
N GLU A 62 2.17 18.24 -46.99
CA GLU A 62 2.27 18.47 -45.54
C GLU A 62 1.06 17.90 -44.79
N GLN A 63 -0.15 18.07 -45.31
CA GLN A 63 -1.36 17.51 -44.72
C GLN A 63 -1.30 15.98 -44.71
N TYR A 64 -0.93 15.36 -45.83
CA TYR A 64 -0.81 13.91 -45.94
C TYR A 64 0.22 13.35 -44.94
N LEU A 65 1.40 13.97 -44.84
CA LEU A 65 2.44 13.54 -43.89
C LEU A 65 2.02 13.75 -42.43
N GLY A 66 1.28 14.84 -42.16
CA GLY A 66 0.66 15.10 -40.87
C GLY A 66 -0.33 14.02 -40.47
N ASP A 67 -1.28 13.69 -41.35
CA ASP A 67 -2.30 12.66 -41.12
C ASP A 67 -1.69 11.26 -41.01
N TYR A 68 -0.67 10.96 -41.83
CA TYR A 68 0.11 9.73 -41.74
C TYR A 68 0.73 9.59 -40.35
N THR A 69 1.50 10.59 -39.93
CA THR A 69 2.20 10.56 -38.64
C THR A 69 1.21 10.50 -37.47
N ALA A 70 0.15 11.29 -37.52
CA ALA A 70 -0.88 11.33 -36.48
C ALA A 70 -1.61 9.98 -36.34
N THR A 71 -1.97 9.35 -37.46
CA THR A 71 -2.68 8.05 -37.47
C THR A 71 -1.84 6.95 -36.87
N TRP A 72 -0.57 6.83 -37.27
CA TRP A 72 0.34 5.80 -36.74
C TRP A 72 0.68 6.03 -35.26
N ARG A 73 0.94 7.28 -34.85
CA ARG A 73 1.16 7.59 -33.42
C ARG A 73 -0.10 7.31 -32.59
N ALA A 74 -1.30 7.62 -33.09
CA ALA A 74 -2.56 7.30 -32.41
C ALA A 74 -2.75 5.79 -32.25
N ALA A 75 -2.49 5.00 -33.30
CA ALA A 75 -2.58 3.55 -33.25
C ALA A 75 -1.63 2.93 -32.21
N MET A 76 -0.37 3.35 -32.20
CA MET A 76 0.64 2.86 -31.25
C MET A 76 0.35 3.30 -29.81
N ASN A 77 -0.08 4.55 -29.61
CA ASN A 77 -0.42 5.06 -28.27
C ASN A 77 -1.69 4.41 -27.69
N ASN A 78 -2.59 3.91 -28.54
CA ASN A 78 -3.81 3.21 -28.12
C ASN A 78 -3.57 1.77 -27.62
N LEU A 79 -2.41 1.18 -27.91
CA LEU A 79 -2.01 -0.11 -27.34
C LEU A 79 -1.63 0.06 -25.87
N ASP A 80 -2.05 -0.88 -25.02
CA ASP A 80 -2.00 -0.76 -23.57
C ASP A 80 -1.86 -2.13 -22.91
N ILE A 81 -1.22 -2.19 -21.75
CA ILE A 81 -1.06 -3.42 -20.96
C ILE A 81 -2.29 -3.59 -20.06
N ARG A 82 -3.01 -4.71 -20.24
CA ARG A 82 -4.18 -5.03 -19.40
C ARG A 82 -3.79 -5.19 -17.94
N ASP A 83 -4.62 -4.70 -17.04
CA ASP A 83 -4.42 -4.88 -15.59
C ASP A 83 -4.36 -6.36 -15.18
N PHE A 84 -3.36 -6.69 -14.36
CA PHE A 84 -3.20 -7.99 -13.73
C PHE A 84 -3.93 -8.07 -12.39
N THR A 85 -4.68 -9.15 -12.17
CA THR A 85 -5.38 -9.41 -10.90
C THR A 85 -4.52 -10.18 -9.90
N ASP A 86 -3.60 -11.01 -10.40
CA ASP A 86 -2.78 -11.92 -9.61
C ASP A 86 -1.45 -12.25 -10.32
N ILE A 87 -0.57 -12.95 -9.60
CA ILE A 87 0.75 -13.36 -10.10
C ILE A 87 0.63 -14.31 -11.32
N PRO A 88 -0.24 -15.34 -11.32
CA PRO A 88 -0.43 -16.19 -12.50
C PRO A 88 -0.77 -15.42 -13.79
N GLN A 89 -1.67 -14.45 -13.73
CA GLN A 89 -2.02 -13.64 -14.89
C GLN A 89 -0.82 -12.82 -15.40
N ALA A 90 -0.03 -12.23 -14.49
CA ALA A 90 1.18 -11.51 -14.85
C ALA A 90 2.23 -12.42 -15.51
N ILE A 91 2.40 -13.65 -15.01
CA ILE A 91 3.27 -14.68 -15.59
C ILE A 91 2.81 -15.00 -17.02
N SER A 92 1.53 -15.34 -17.23
CA SER A 92 1.00 -15.67 -18.56
C SER A 92 1.12 -14.50 -19.55
N ALA A 93 0.90 -13.26 -19.10
CA ALA A 93 1.07 -12.08 -19.94
C ALA A 93 2.54 -11.88 -20.36
N LEU A 94 3.48 -12.02 -19.42
CA LEU A 94 4.91 -11.95 -19.72
C LEU A 94 5.34 -13.08 -20.67
N GLU A 95 4.81 -14.30 -20.49
CA GLU A 95 5.08 -15.44 -21.40
C GLU A 95 4.65 -15.13 -22.84
N GLN A 96 3.46 -14.56 -23.04
CA GLN A 96 3.00 -14.11 -24.36
C GLN A 96 3.90 -13.04 -24.97
N VAL A 97 4.45 -12.14 -24.13
CA VAL A 97 5.36 -11.07 -24.55
C VAL A 97 6.74 -11.61 -24.95
N ILE A 98 7.31 -12.55 -24.19
CA ILE A 98 8.70 -13.00 -24.37
C ILE A 98 8.86 -14.17 -25.37
N SER A 99 7.95 -15.15 -25.38
CA SER A 99 8.12 -16.40 -26.13
C SER A 99 6.96 -16.72 -27.08
N GLY A 100 5.75 -16.25 -26.77
CA GLY A 100 4.54 -16.54 -27.55
C GLY A 100 4.41 -15.68 -28.81
N GLU A 101 3.38 -14.84 -28.86
CA GLU A 101 3.07 -14.04 -30.04
C GLU A 101 4.01 -12.84 -30.24
N GLN A 102 4.80 -12.49 -29.21
CA GLN A 102 5.68 -11.33 -29.16
C GLN A 102 4.99 -10.05 -29.67
N PRO A 103 3.82 -9.67 -29.10
CA PRO A 103 2.99 -8.58 -29.61
C PRO A 103 3.72 -7.23 -29.65
N ILE A 104 4.64 -6.98 -28.71
CA ILE A 104 5.47 -5.76 -28.69
C ILE A 104 6.40 -5.71 -29.91
N SER A 105 7.17 -6.78 -30.15
CA SER A 105 8.02 -6.90 -31.33
C SER A 105 7.21 -6.76 -32.62
N ARG A 106 6.07 -7.46 -32.72
CA ARG A 106 5.20 -7.41 -33.89
C ARG A 106 4.66 -6.00 -34.15
N ALA A 107 4.20 -5.28 -33.12
CA ALA A 107 3.70 -3.92 -33.27
C ALA A 107 4.80 -2.96 -33.75
N LEU A 108 6.00 -3.05 -33.17
CA LEU A 108 7.16 -2.24 -33.59
C LEU A 108 7.61 -2.61 -35.01
N GLN A 109 7.57 -3.89 -35.38
CA GLN A 109 7.92 -4.33 -36.73
C GLN A 109 6.92 -3.80 -37.77
N ILE A 110 5.62 -3.84 -37.49
CA ILE A 110 4.59 -3.28 -38.39
C ILE A 110 4.78 -1.77 -38.56
N LEU A 111 5.10 -1.05 -37.48
CA LEU A 111 5.45 0.37 -37.54
C LEU A 111 6.70 0.59 -38.40
N SER A 112 7.75 -0.20 -38.17
CA SER A 112 9.00 -0.15 -38.93
C SER A 112 8.77 -0.41 -40.42
N ASP A 113 8.00 -1.45 -40.78
CA ASP A 113 7.72 -1.79 -42.17
C ASP A 113 7.01 -0.66 -42.93
N ASN A 114 6.22 0.16 -42.22
CA ASN A 114 5.51 1.30 -42.80
C ASN A 114 6.30 2.62 -42.75
N THR A 115 7.31 2.74 -41.89
CA THR A 115 8.02 4.00 -41.65
C THR A 115 9.51 3.96 -41.99
N ARG A 116 10.09 2.78 -42.23
CA ARG A 116 11.51 2.63 -42.54
C ARG A 116 11.90 3.35 -43.82
N LEU A 117 13.19 3.65 -43.95
CA LEU A 117 13.76 4.17 -45.18
C LEU A 117 13.85 3.06 -46.25
N PRO A 118 13.69 3.37 -47.55
CA PRO A 118 14.04 2.42 -48.61
C PRO A 118 15.54 2.07 -48.54
N GLU A 119 15.86 0.78 -48.58
CA GLU A 119 17.25 0.34 -48.75
C GLU A 119 17.73 0.73 -50.15
N ILE A 120 18.91 1.34 -50.20
CA ILE A 120 19.64 1.60 -51.44
C ILE A 120 20.85 0.67 -51.40
N ASP A 121 21.09 -0.04 -52.48
CA ASP A 121 22.28 -0.88 -52.63
C ASP A 121 23.54 -0.02 -52.47
N GLU A 122 24.25 -0.21 -51.37
CA GLU A 122 25.45 0.54 -51.02
C GLU A 122 26.63 0.22 -51.95
N THR A 123 26.57 -0.87 -52.71
CA THR A 123 27.59 -1.23 -53.70
C THR A 123 27.52 -0.37 -54.97
N LEU A 124 26.41 0.33 -55.20
CA LEU A 124 26.26 1.24 -56.32
C LEU A 124 27.16 2.48 -56.17
N PRO A 125 27.76 3.02 -57.24
CA PRO A 125 28.48 4.29 -57.18
C PRO A 125 27.59 5.42 -56.67
N ALA A 126 28.13 6.36 -55.89
CA ALA A 126 27.37 7.49 -55.34
C ALA A 126 26.54 8.26 -56.39
N LYS A 127 27.07 8.40 -57.61
CA LYS A 127 26.35 9.03 -58.74
C LYS A 127 25.09 8.27 -59.19
N ALA A 128 25.04 6.96 -58.98
CA ALA A 128 23.87 6.13 -59.26
C ALA A 128 22.90 6.07 -58.07
N GLN A 129 23.39 6.30 -56.84
CA GLN A 129 22.56 6.41 -55.64
C GLN A 129 21.80 7.74 -55.57
N GLN A 130 22.42 8.84 -56.01
CA GLN A 130 21.85 10.19 -55.97
C GLN A 130 20.43 10.28 -56.59
N PRO A 131 20.21 9.85 -57.85
CA PRO A 131 18.88 9.94 -58.47
C PRO A 131 17.82 9.08 -57.77
N LEU A 132 18.21 7.97 -57.12
CA LEU A 132 17.30 7.16 -56.30
C LEU A 132 16.86 7.89 -55.02
N ARG A 133 17.73 8.73 -54.45
CA ARG A 133 17.42 9.56 -53.28
C ARG A 133 16.55 10.78 -53.64
N ASP A 134 16.61 11.21 -54.90
CA ASP A 134 15.88 12.38 -55.39
C ASP A 134 14.44 12.07 -55.81
N THR A 135 14.03 10.80 -55.85
CA THR A 135 12.65 10.43 -56.20
C THR A 135 11.65 10.95 -55.15
N PRO A 136 10.43 11.34 -55.54
CA PRO A 136 9.42 11.84 -54.61
C PRO A 136 9.10 10.84 -53.48
N ASP A 137 8.98 9.55 -53.82
CA ASP A 137 8.70 8.48 -52.84
C ASP A 137 9.84 8.35 -51.81
N TYR A 138 11.10 8.40 -52.24
CA TYR A 138 12.23 8.34 -51.32
C TYR A 138 12.24 9.52 -50.36
N ARG A 139 12.04 10.75 -50.87
CA ARG A 139 12.05 11.98 -50.07
C ARG A 139 10.91 12.00 -49.04
N LEU A 140 9.70 11.59 -49.41
CA LEU A 140 8.58 11.51 -48.47
C LEU A 140 8.83 10.45 -47.40
N ARG A 141 9.33 9.28 -47.78
CA ARG A 141 9.67 8.22 -46.84
C ARG A 141 10.82 8.61 -45.91
N ALA A 142 11.81 9.36 -46.38
CA ALA A 142 12.87 9.89 -45.52
C ALA A 142 12.32 10.83 -44.44
N ARG A 143 11.29 11.64 -44.78
CA ARG A 143 10.59 12.50 -43.80
C ARG A 143 9.82 11.67 -42.78
N ILE A 144 9.04 10.68 -43.23
CA ILE A 144 8.32 9.76 -42.33
C ILE A 144 9.29 9.01 -41.43
N HIS A 145 10.34 8.44 -42.00
CA HIS A 145 11.37 7.71 -41.25
C HIS A 145 11.97 8.58 -40.14
N ARG A 146 12.31 9.83 -40.43
CA ARG A 146 12.83 10.76 -39.41
C ARG A 146 11.85 10.99 -38.25
N GLU A 147 10.54 11.01 -38.50
CA GLU A 147 9.51 11.18 -37.48
C GLU A 147 9.32 9.95 -36.57
N PHE A 148 9.71 8.76 -37.03
CA PHE A 148 9.57 7.48 -36.33
C PHE A 148 10.90 6.79 -35.99
N ALA A 149 12.02 7.43 -36.31
CA ALA A 149 13.35 6.89 -36.06
C ALA A 149 13.60 6.60 -34.56
N PRO A 150 13.18 7.46 -33.61
CA PRO A 150 13.33 7.16 -32.19
C PRO A 150 12.63 5.87 -31.75
N GLU A 151 11.43 5.61 -32.28
CA GLU A 151 10.59 4.47 -31.93
C GLU A 151 11.07 3.17 -32.61
N THR A 152 11.57 3.28 -33.84
CA THR A 152 12.00 2.12 -34.65
C THR A 152 13.46 1.73 -34.41
N ALA A 153 14.30 2.64 -33.91
CA ALA A 153 15.71 2.38 -33.62
C ALA A 153 15.93 1.23 -32.60
N VAL A 154 14.94 0.95 -31.74
CA VAL A 154 15.02 -0.14 -30.74
C VAL A 154 15.09 -1.54 -31.38
N LEU A 155 14.72 -1.66 -32.65
CA LEU A 155 14.77 -2.91 -33.43
C LEU A 155 16.14 -3.13 -34.09
N VAL A 156 16.97 -2.09 -34.19
CA VAL A 156 18.22 -2.13 -34.95
C VAL A 156 19.34 -2.69 -34.08
N GLU A 157 20.11 -3.62 -34.64
CA GLU A 157 21.35 -4.12 -34.05
C GLU A 157 22.52 -3.21 -34.42
N TYR A 158 23.38 -2.90 -33.46
CA TYR A 158 24.55 -2.04 -33.67
C TYR A 158 25.84 -2.85 -33.53
N GLY A 159 26.36 -3.35 -34.66
CA GLY A 159 27.56 -4.19 -34.67
C GLY A 159 27.34 -5.49 -33.89
N ASP A 160 28.25 -5.81 -32.96
CA ASP A 160 28.14 -6.99 -32.09
C ASP A 160 27.19 -6.82 -30.87
N LYS A 161 26.47 -5.69 -30.76
CA LYS A 161 25.55 -5.44 -29.64
C LYS A 161 24.11 -5.78 -30.01
N ASN A 162 23.47 -6.53 -29.12
CA ASN A 162 22.03 -6.79 -29.14
C ASN A 162 21.22 -5.49 -29.29
N SER A 163 20.06 -5.59 -29.97
CA SER A 163 19.12 -4.47 -30.06
C SER A 163 18.55 -4.12 -28.67
N THR A 164 18.09 -2.88 -28.51
CA THR A 164 17.43 -2.43 -27.27
C THR A 164 16.22 -3.31 -26.93
N LEU A 165 15.46 -3.75 -27.95
CA LEU A 165 14.33 -4.65 -27.75
C LEU A 165 14.78 -6.02 -27.20
N GLN A 166 15.92 -6.53 -27.64
CA GLN A 166 16.45 -7.80 -27.14
C GLN A 166 16.93 -7.68 -25.69
N GLU A 167 17.54 -6.56 -25.29
CA GLU A 167 17.87 -6.26 -23.89
C GLU A 167 16.60 -6.21 -23.02
N VAL A 168 15.54 -5.55 -23.51
CA VAL A 168 14.22 -5.54 -22.85
C VAL A 168 13.71 -6.97 -22.67
N TYR A 169 13.75 -7.80 -23.70
CA TYR A 169 13.29 -9.19 -23.58
C TYR A 169 14.10 -10.01 -22.59
N GLN A 170 15.42 -9.82 -22.52
CA GLN A 170 16.24 -10.48 -21.50
C GLN A 170 15.80 -10.11 -20.08
N LYS A 171 15.56 -8.82 -19.82
CA LYS A 171 15.05 -8.37 -18.51
C LYS A 171 13.64 -8.83 -18.21
N LEU A 172 12.75 -8.92 -19.21
CA LEU A 172 11.42 -9.48 -19.03
C LEU A 172 11.46 -10.99 -18.75
N VAL A 173 12.43 -11.74 -19.29
CA VAL A 173 12.65 -13.15 -18.94
C VAL A 173 13.10 -13.30 -17.49
N GLU A 174 13.99 -12.43 -17.01
CA GLU A 174 14.42 -12.40 -15.61
C GLU A 174 13.24 -12.11 -14.67
N LEU A 175 12.42 -11.10 -15.01
CA LEU A 175 11.19 -10.78 -14.29
C LEU A 175 10.20 -11.96 -14.28
N HIS A 176 9.99 -12.61 -15.42
CA HIS A 176 9.11 -13.78 -15.52
C HIS A 176 9.58 -14.94 -14.61
N ARG A 177 10.90 -15.25 -14.62
CA ARG A 177 11.48 -16.26 -13.74
C ARG A 177 11.33 -15.90 -12.27
N TYR A 178 11.48 -14.62 -11.93
CA TYR A 178 11.29 -14.13 -10.58
C TYR A 178 9.85 -14.34 -10.09
N LEU A 179 8.85 -13.96 -10.89
CA LEU A 179 7.44 -14.20 -10.55
C LEU A 179 7.13 -15.70 -10.42
N LEU A 180 7.67 -16.53 -11.31
CA LEU A 180 7.55 -17.99 -11.19
C LEU A 180 8.14 -18.54 -9.89
N SER A 181 9.26 -17.98 -9.41
CA SER A 181 9.87 -18.41 -8.15
C SER A 181 8.97 -18.13 -6.94
N ILE A 182 8.22 -17.02 -6.97
CA ILE A 182 7.23 -16.68 -5.94
C ILE A 182 6.02 -17.60 -6.06
N GLN A 183 5.48 -17.76 -7.27
CA GLN A 183 4.27 -18.54 -7.53
C GLN A 183 4.45 -20.04 -7.21
N ASN A 184 5.64 -20.59 -7.46
CA ASN A 184 5.92 -22.01 -7.27
C ASN A 184 6.48 -22.33 -5.88
N ALA A 185 6.59 -21.35 -4.99
CA ALA A 185 6.99 -21.59 -3.60
C ALA A 185 5.92 -22.42 -2.86
N PRO A 186 6.29 -23.15 -1.79
CA PRO A 186 5.32 -23.95 -1.01
C PRO A 186 4.14 -23.13 -0.47
N VAL A 187 4.40 -21.86 -0.14
CA VAL A 187 3.37 -20.88 0.26
C VAL A 187 3.64 -19.57 -0.50
N PRO A 188 2.96 -19.34 -1.64
CA PRO A 188 3.21 -18.17 -2.50
C PRO A 188 3.11 -16.84 -1.75
N GLY A 189 2.08 -16.69 -0.90
CA GLY A 189 1.91 -15.55 0.00
C GLY A 189 3.14 -15.20 0.84
N LYS A 190 3.78 -16.21 1.46
CA LYS A 190 4.99 -15.99 2.27
C LYS A 190 6.21 -15.66 1.41
N ALA A 191 6.30 -16.24 0.22
CA ALA A 191 7.34 -15.90 -0.74
C ALA A 191 7.18 -14.46 -1.26
N ALA A 192 5.95 -14.02 -1.53
CA ALA A 192 5.64 -12.65 -1.92
C ALA A 192 5.97 -11.66 -0.80
N LEU A 193 5.61 -11.98 0.45
CA LEU A 193 5.98 -11.18 1.62
C LEU A 193 7.49 -11.07 1.80
N SER A 194 8.22 -12.17 1.61
CA SER A 194 9.69 -12.17 1.61
C SER A 194 10.27 -11.31 0.49
N ALA A 195 9.71 -11.37 -0.72
CA ALA A 195 10.11 -10.55 -1.85
C ALA A 195 9.95 -9.06 -1.56
N VAL A 196 8.82 -8.65 -0.98
CA VAL A 196 8.58 -7.26 -0.56
C VAL A 196 9.61 -6.82 0.49
N ARG A 197 9.87 -7.62 1.53
CA ARG A 197 10.87 -7.29 2.55
C ARG A 197 12.27 -7.15 1.97
N GLN A 198 12.69 -8.13 1.16
CA GLN A 198 14.01 -8.11 0.55
C GLN A 198 14.22 -6.86 -0.31
N ARG A 199 13.19 -6.43 -1.06
CA ARG A 199 13.23 -5.20 -1.85
C ARG A 199 13.50 -3.96 -0.98
N LEU A 200 12.86 -3.87 0.18
CA LEU A 200 13.03 -2.76 1.12
C LEU A 200 14.41 -2.78 1.79
N GLU A 201 14.89 -3.96 2.18
CA GLU A 201 16.19 -4.12 2.83
C GLU A 201 17.38 -3.94 1.87
N GLN A 202 17.25 -4.42 0.62
CA GLN A 202 18.32 -4.46 -0.37
C GLN A 202 18.30 -3.28 -1.36
N HIS A 203 17.67 -2.16 -1.00
CA HIS A 203 17.66 -0.94 -1.81
C HIS A 203 17.15 -1.14 -3.26
N ASN A 204 16.12 -1.98 -3.44
CA ASN A 204 15.52 -2.29 -4.74
C ASN A 204 16.42 -3.03 -5.75
N SER A 205 17.12 -4.08 -5.35
CA SER A 205 17.93 -4.91 -6.27
C SER A 205 17.17 -6.07 -6.91
N ASP A 206 15.85 -5.96 -7.10
CA ASP A 206 15.01 -7.05 -7.62
C ASP A 206 14.69 -6.88 -9.12
N PRO A 207 14.36 -7.97 -9.84
CA PRO A 207 14.06 -7.91 -11.27
C PRO A 207 12.90 -6.97 -11.65
N ILE A 208 11.95 -6.70 -10.75
CA ILE A 208 10.88 -5.74 -11.04
C ILE A 208 11.46 -4.33 -11.09
N PHE A 209 12.31 -3.97 -10.13
CA PHE A 209 12.98 -2.66 -10.15
C PHE A 209 13.90 -2.50 -11.35
N GLU A 210 14.66 -3.53 -11.73
CA GLU A 210 15.54 -3.46 -12.90
C GLU A 210 14.76 -3.14 -14.18
N VAL A 211 13.63 -3.81 -14.41
CA VAL A 211 12.75 -3.52 -15.55
C VAL A 211 12.15 -2.11 -15.45
N GLN A 212 11.79 -1.65 -14.25
CA GLN A 212 11.32 -0.27 -14.04
C GLN A 212 12.38 0.78 -14.38
N GLN A 213 13.66 0.54 -14.04
CA GLN A 213 14.74 1.47 -14.39
C GLN A 213 15.06 1.43 -15.88
N LEU A 214 15.06 0.23 -16.49
CA LEU A 214 15.23 0.09 -17.93
C LEU A 214 14.14 0.88 -18.67
N ALA A 215 12.88 0.71 -18.27
CA ALA A 215 11.73 1.38 -18.87
C ALA A 215 11.88 2.91 -18.95
N LYS A 216 12.44 3.56 -17.92
CA LYS A 216 12.63 5.02 -17.89
C LYS A 216 13.54 5.55 -19.00
N ASN A 217 14.45 4.73 -19.49
CA ASN A 217 15.43 5.10 -20.52
C ASN A 217 15.00 4.71 -21.93
N LEU A 218 13.85 4.03 -22.08
CA LEU A 218 13.33 3.62 -23.38
C LEU A 218 12.59 4.79 -24.07
N PRO A 219 12.55 4.81 -25.41
CA PRO A 219 11.69 5.73 -26.14
C PRO A 219 10.20 5.35 -25.96
N ALA A 220 9.31 6.34 -26.10
CA ALA A 220 7.89 6.07 -26.22
C ALA A 220 7.60 5.32 -27.54
N PRO A 221 6.58 4.42 -27.59
CA PRO A 221 5.69 4.00 -26.51
C PRO A 221 6.24 2.85 -25.65
N LEU A 222 7.43 2.33 -25.98
CA LEU A 222 8.00 1.13 -25.35
C LEU A 222 8.26 1.33 -23.85
N ASN A 223 8.70 2.53 -23.45
CA ASN A 223 8.87 2.90 -22.04
C ASN A 223 7.60 2.64 -21.19
N ARG A 224 6.44 3.02 -21.72
CA ARG A 224 5.16 2.86 -21.04
C ARG A 224 4.80 1.39 -20.91
N TRP A 225 4.86 0.63 -22.00
CA TRP A 225 4.49 -0.79 -21.97
C TRP A 225 5.38 -1.60 -21.03
N VAL A 226 6.71 -1.39 -21.08
CA VAL A 226 7.66 -2.08 -20.20
C VAL A 226 7.48 -1.62 -18.74
N GLY A 227 7.26 -0.33 -18.53
CA GLY A 227 6.98 0.24 -17.22
C GLY A 227 5.69 -0.28 -16.60
N GLU A 228 4.62 -0.44 -17.38
CA GLU A 228 3.34 -1.00 -16.97
C GLU A 228 3.48 -2.49 -16.62
N LEU A 229 4.16 -3.29 -17.44
CA LEU A 229 4.43 -4.70 -17.13
C LEU A 229 5.09 -4.85 -15.75
N ALA A 230 6.13 -4.07 -15.48
CA ALA A 230 6.84 -4.12 -14.20
C ALA A 230 6.04 -3.52 -13.04
N GLY A 231 5.36 -2.39 -13.26
CA GLY A 231 4.51 -1.75 -12.25
C GLY A 231 3.34 -2.63 -11.82
N GLN A 232 2.71 -3.32 -12.77
CA GLN A 232 1.64 -4.27 -12.49
C GLN A 232 2.17 -5.56 -11.84
N ALA A 233 3.32 -6.07 -12.26
CA ALA A 233 4.00 -7.19 -11.58
C ALA A 233 4.25 -6.87 -10.10
N TRP A 234 4.73 -5.66 -9.79
CA TRP A 234 4.87 -5.19 -8.41
C TRP A 234 3.54 -5.18 -7.66
N ARG A 235 2.48 -4.66 -8.29
CA ARG A 235 1.14 -4.56 -7.69
C ARG A 235 0.59 -5.92 -7.27
N VAL A 236 0.71 -6.94 -8.14
CA VAL A 236 0.20 -8.29 -7.83
C VAL A 236 1.04 -9.00 -6.77
N VAL A 237 2.37 -8.81 -6.76
CA VAL A 237 3.24 -9.32 -5.69
C VAL A 237 2.90 -8.68 -4.34
N MET A 238 2.69 -7.37 -4.31
CA MET A 238 2.30 -6.64 -3.10
C MET A 238 0.94 -7.12 -2.58
N ARG A 239 -0.05 -7.32 -3.47
CA ARG A 239 -1.37 -7.84 -3.10
C ARG A 239 -1.28 -9.24 -2.48
N GLU A 240 -0.49 -10.13 -3.07
CA GLU A 240 -0.27 -11.48 -2.55
C GLU A 240 0.42 -11.46 -1.18
N ALA A 241 1.41 -10.57 -1.00
CA ALA A 241 2.07 -10.37 0.28
C ALA A 241 1.11 -9.90 1.38
N ILE A 242 0.24 -8.94 1.09
CA ILE A 242 -0.75 -8.40 2.02
C ILE A 242 -1.83 -9.42 2.36
N SER A 243 -2.31 -10.19 1.37
CA SER A 243 -3.22 -11.31 1.59
C SER A 243 -2.62 -12.33 2.57
N SER A 244 -1.35 -12.70 2.38
CA SER A 244 -0.64 -13.57 3.31
C SER A 244 -0.51 -12.97 4.72
N LEU A 245 -0.30 -11.66 4.79
CA LEU A 245 -0.15 -10.93 6.05
C LEU A 245 -1.46 -10.91 6.84
N GLU A 246 -2.60 -10.75 6.16
CA GLU A 246 -3.92 -10.83 6.80
C GLU A 246 -4.19 -12.23 7.37
N ILE A 247 -3.85 -13.29 6.63
CA ILE A 247 -4.00 -14.66 7.13
C ILE A 247 -3.16 -14.85 8.40
N GLU A 248 -1.90 -14.40 8.40
CA GLU A 248 -1.03 -14.49 9.57
C GLU A 248 -1.55 -13.63 10.73
N TRP A 249 -2.06 -12.42 10.48
CA TRP A 249 -2.69 -11.53 11.48
C TRP A 249 -3.86 -12.22 12.17
N ARG A 250 -4.78 -12.78 11.37
CA ARG A 250 -5.96 -13.47 11.88
C ARG A 250 -5.58 -14.68 12.72
N ASP A 251 -4.65 -15.47 12.23
CA ASP A 251 -4.31 -16.77 12.81
C ASP A 251 -3.44 -16.68 14.06
N THR A 252 -2.62 -15.63 14.18
CA THR A 252 -1.69 -15.42 15.29
C THR A 252 -2.24 -14.40 16.30
N VAL A 253 -2.57 -13.19 15.85
CA VAL A 253 -2.95 -12.08 16.72
C VAL A 253 -4.43 -12.13 17.08
N VAL A 254 -5.31 -12.09 16.08
CA VAL A 254 -6.77 -11.99 16.31
C VAL A 254 -7.27 -13.23 17.04
N ARG A 255 -6.86 -14.43 16.61
CA ARG A 255 -7.26 -15.69 17.26
C ARG A 255 -6.90 -15.70 18.75
N GLN A 256 -5.68 -15.29 19.12
CA GLN A 256 -5.28 -15.24 20.53
C GLN A 256 -6.09 -14.19 21.30
N TYR A 257 -6.25 -12.99 20.72
CA TYR A 257 -7.02 -11.91 21.33
C TYR A 257 -8.47 -12.30 21.59
N GLN A 258 -9.17 -12.85 20.58
CA GLN A 258 -10.56 -13.26 20.71
C GLN A 258 -10.73 -14.42 21.70
N THR A 259 -9.80 -15.37 21.72
CA THR A 259 -9.90 -16.56 22.59
C THR A 259 -9.68 -16.22 24.07
N TYR A 260 -8.70 -15.36 24.38
CA TYR A 260 -8.23 -15.18 25.75
C TYR A 260 -8.51 -13.79 26.34
N LEU A 261 -8.72 -12.76 25.52
CA LEU A 261 -8.76 -11.36 25.97
C LEU A 261 -10.14 -10.70 25.75
N ALA A 262 -10.62 -10.65 24.51
CA ALA A 262 -11.71 -9.75 24.08
C ALA A 262 -12.99 -9.83 24.94
N GLY A 263 -13.41 -11.05 25.31
CA GLY A 263 -14.63 -11.29 26.07
C GLY A 263 -14.49 -11.23 27.60
N ARG A 264 -13.32 -10.89 28.14
CA ARG A 264 -12.98 -11.00 29.57
C ARG A 264 -12.57 -9.66 30.16
N TYR A 265 -12.63 -9.54 31.48
CA TYR A 265 -12.13 -8.34 32.17
C TYR A 265 -10.60 -8.29 32.11
N PRO A 266 -9.97 -7.15 31.79
CA PRO A 266 -10.54 -5.80 31.76
C PRO A 266 -11.07 -5.31 30.40
N PHE A 267 -10.96 -6.09 29.32
CA PHE A 267 -11.41 -5.69 27.97
C PHE A 267 -12.93 -5.59 27.85
N ASN A 268 -13.65 -6.42 28.59
CA ASN A 268 -15.08 -6.34 28.80
C ASN A 268 -15.36 -6.07 30.30
N PRO A 269 -15.71 -4.82 30.68
CA PRO A 269 -15.95 -4.46 32.09
C PRO A 269 -17.05 -5.30 32.77
N GLU A 270 -18.05 -5.73 32.00
CA GLU A 270 -19.19 -6.51 32.48
C GLU A 270 -18.88 -8.02 32.58
N ALA A 271 -17.72 -8.48 32.09
CA ALA A 271 -17.37 -9.87 32.15
C ALA A 271 -17.10 -10.33 33.59
N THR A 272 -17.57 -11.52 33.95
CA THR A 272 -17.29 -12.16 35.23
C THR A 272 -15.96 -12.92 35.23
N GLN A 273 -15.50 -13.36 34.06
CA GLN A 273 -14.21 -14.01 33.89
C GLN A 273 -13.12 -12.97 33.64
N ASP A 274 -11.99 -13.18 34.31
CA ASP A 274 -10.79 -12.38 34.17
C ASP A 274 -9.89 -12.94 33.06
N VAL A 275 -9.16 -12.05 32.38
CA VAL A 275 -8.03 -12.42 31.53
C VAL A 275 -6.94 -13.03 32.43
N PRO A 276 -6.43 -14.23 32.13
CA PRO A 276 -5.27 -14.75 32.85
C PRO A 276 -4.05 -13.83 32.65
N LEU A 277 -3.33 -13.47 33.71
CA LEU A 277 -2.16 -12.56 33.60
C LEU A 277 -1.11 -13.10 32.64
N SER A 278 -0.91 -14.42 32.59
CA SER A 278 -0.01 -15.06 31.63
C SER A 278 -0.40 -14.82 30.16
N GLU A 279 -1.71 -14.74 29.88
CA GLU A 279 -2.23 -14.48 28.53
C GLU A 279 -2.10 -13.00 28.16
N PHE A 280 -2.34 -12.12 29.13
CA PHE A 280 -2.08 -10.69 29.00
C PHE A 280 -0.60 -10.42 28.72
N GLU A 281 0.30 -11.02 29.52
CA GLU A 281 1.75 -10.97 29.31
C GLU A 281 2.16 -11.50 27.96
N ARG A 282 1.70 -12.70 27.58
CA ARG A 282 2.04 -13.31 26.28
C ARG A 282 1.68 -12.40 25.12
N PHE A 283 0.56 -11.68 25.23
CA PHE A 283 0.06 -10.84 24.15
C PHE A 283 0.76 -9.46 24.07
N PHE A 284 0.86 -8.73 25.19
CA PHE A 284 1.25 -7.32 25.20
C PHE A 284 2.70 -7.04 25.55
N ARG A 285 3.42 -7.94 26.22
CA ARG A 285 4.81 -7.67 26.66
C ARG A 285 5.71 -7.30 25.47
N PRO A 286 6.83 -6.60 25.67
CA PRO A 286 7.85 -6.46 24.64
C PRO A 286 8.29 -7.82 24.09
N GLY A 287 8.23 -7.99 22.76
CA GLY A 287 8.42 -9.28 22.09
C GLY A 287 7.30 -10.31 22.29
N GLY A 288 6.15 -9.92 22.85
CA GLY A 288 4.92 -10.71 22.91
C GLY A 288 4.25 -10.85 21.54
N THR A 289 3.11 -11.54 21.47
CA THR A 289 2.44 -11.88 20.21
C THR A 289 2.22 -10.65 19.31
N LEU A 290 1.66 -9.57 19.86
CA LEU A 290 1.32 -8.39 19.06
C LEU A 290 2.57 -7.60 18.64
N ASP A 291 3.51 -7.38 19.57
CA ASP A 291 4.75 -6.65 19.28
C ASP A 291 5.63 -7.41 18.30
N ALA A 292 5.81 -8.72 18.48
CA ALA A 292 6.55 -9.56 17.56
C ALA A 292 5.94 -9.53 16.16
N PHE A 293 4.61 -9.60 16.05
CA PHE A 293 3.93 -9.48 14.76
C PHE A 293 4.19 -8.12 14.11
N TYR A 294 4.08 -7.02 14.87
CA TYR A 294 4.35 -5.68 14.37
C TYR A 294 5.78 -5.54 13.87
N GLN A 295 6.78 -5.85 14.70
CA GLN A 295 8.20 -5.68 14.37
C GLN A 295 8.60 -6.51 13.14
N GLN A 296 8.13 -7.76 13.05
CA GLN A 296 8.51 -8.67 11.97
C GLN A 296 7.74 -8.42 10.68
N ASN A 297 6.47 -8.02 10.78
CA ASN A 297 5.57 -8.04 9.63
C ASN A 297 5.06 -6.66 9.20
N LEU A 298 4.71 -5.77 10.14
CA LEU A 298 4.06 -4.49 9.79
C LEU A 298 5.03 -3.31 9.74
N LYS A 299 6.05 -3.31 10.60
CA LYS A 299 7.01 -2.21 10.70
C LYS A 299 7.65 -1.84 9.36
N PRO A 300 8.12 -2.78 8.52
CA PRO A 300 8.67 -2.42 7.21
C PRO A 300 7.66 -1.70 6.30
N PHE A 301 6.37 -2.02 6.41
CA PHE A 301 5.34 -1.37 5.59
C PHE A 301 5.00 0.02 6.11
N VAL A 302 4.88 0.17 7.43
CA VAL A 302 4.55 1.44 8.08
C VAL A 302 5.69 2.45 7.90
N GLU A 303 6.94 2.06 8.17
CA GLU A 303 8.10 2.96 8.10
C GLU A 303 8.44 3.40 6.67
N ASN A 304 8.11 2.57 5.66
CA ASN A 304 8.34 2.88 4.25
C ASN A 304 7.11 3.48 3.56
N ASN A 305 6.09 3.91 4.30
CA ASN A 305 4.83 4.49 3.77
C ASN A 305 4.12 3.59 2.73
N LEU A 306 4.20 2.27 2.91
CA LEU A 306 3.54 1.26 2.07
C LEU A 306 2.16 0.85 2.61
N THR A 307 1.59 1.65 3.52
CA THR A 307 0.20 1.50 3.99
C THR A 307 -0.81 1.94 2.94
N HIS A 308 -0.35 2.56 1.85
CA HIS A 308 -1.14 2.91 0.67
C HIS A 308 -0.46 2.41 -0.60
N SER A 309 -1.26 2.07 -1.60
CA SER A 309 -0.79 1.78 -2.95
C SER A 309 -0.39 3.08 -3.68
N ALA A 310 0.28 2.94 -4.83
CA ALA A 310 0.69 4.08 -5.64
C ALA A 310 -0.49 4.93 -6.17
N ASP A 311 -1.67 4.33 -6.31
CA ASP A 311 -2.94 4.99 -6.66
C ASP A 311 -3.73 5.48 -5.43
N GLY A 312 -3.15 5.41 -4.23
CA GLY A 312 -3.72 5.94 -2.99
C GLY A 312 -4.71 5.02 -2.28
N GLN A 313 -4.95 3.81 -2.78
CA GLN A 313 -5.79 2.82 -2.10
C GLN A 313 -5.11 2.38 -0.80
N GLN A 314 -5.90 2.30 0.27
CA GLN A 314 -5.40 1.87 1.56
C GLN A 314 -5.10 0.36 1.55
N LEU A 315 -3.88 0.00 1.94
CA LEU A 315 -3.37 -1.37 1.99
C LEU A 315 -3.32 -1.94 3.41
N ILE A 316 -3.33 -1.08 4.44
CA ILE A 316 -3.45 -1.45 5.85
C ILE A 316 -4.45 -0.48 6.49
N ARG A 317 -5.47 -1.00 7.17
CA ARG A 317 -6.55 -0.19 7.72
C ARG A 317 -6.06 0.76 8.82
N GLN A 318 -6.65 1.95 8.86
CA GLN A 318 -6.24 3.02 9.78
C GLN A 318 -6.58 2.68 11.23
N ASP A 319 -7.73 2.03 11.43
CA ASP A 319 -8.16 1.56 12.76
C ASP A 319 -7.19 0.52 13.33
N VAL A 320 -6.60 -0.36 12.50
CA VAL A 320 -5.53 -1.27 12.96
C VAL A 320 -4.33 -0.48 13.49
N LEU A 321 -3.89 0.57 12.78
CA LEU A 321 -2.77 1.40 13.23
C LEU A 321 -3.07 2.17 14.52
N GLU A 322 -4.31 2.63 14.71
CA GLU A 322 -4.75 3.27 15.95
C GLU A 322 -4.76 2.27 17.12
N GLN A 323 -5.21 1.04 16.87
CA GLN A 323 -5.22 -0.01 17.88
C GLN A 323 -3.82 -0.46 18.28
N LEU A 324 -2.85 -0.45 17.35
CA LEU A 324 -1.44 -0.69 17.68
C LEU A 324 -0.88 0.37 18.63
N LYS A 325 -1.22 1.66 18.42
CA LYS A 325 -0.83 2.74 19.36
C LYS A 325 -1.45 2.56 20.74
N LEU A 326 -2.71 2.13 20.80
CA LEU A 326 -3.37 1.80 22.06
C LEU A 326 -2.71 0.59 22.75
N ALA A 327 -2.27 -0.41 21.99
CA ALA A 327 -1.53 -1.54 22.52
C ALA A 327 -0.16 -1.14 23.08
N ASP A 328 0.54 -0.21 22.43
CA ASP A 328 1.79 0.34 22.95
C ASP A 328 1.53 1.09 24.28
N ARG A 329 0.47 1.89 24.36
CA ARG A 329 0.08 2.53 25.63
C ARG A 329 -0.24 1.52 26.73
N ILE A 330 -0.98 0.45 26.42
CA ILE A 330 -1.24 -0.66 27.37
C ILE A 330 0.10 -1.27 27.81
N ARG A 331 1.04 -1.46 26.89
CA ARG A 331 2.35 -2.03 27.20
C ARG A 331 3.14 -1.13 28.14
N ASP A 332 3.23 0.16 27.83
CA ASP A 332 3.98 1.14 28.61
C ASP A 332 3.40 1.29 30.03
N THR A 333 2.07 1.23 30.16
CA THR A 333 1.39 1.31 31.47
C THR A 333 1.62 0.10 32.38
N PHE A 334 1.74 -1.11 31.82
CA PHE A 334 1.69 -2.35 32.59
C PHE A 334 3.00 -3.15 32.61
N PHE A 335 3.97 -2.83 31.75
CA PHE A 335 5.26 -3.52 31.70
C PHE A 335 6.40 -2.57 32.06
N SER A 336 7.18 -2.98 33.06
CA SER A 336 8.39 -2.28 33.46
C SER A 336 9.48 -2.33 32.36
N PRO A 337 10.50 -1.45 32.40
CA PRO A 337 11.64 -1.49 31.48
C PRO A 337 12.44 -2.81 31.49
N GLN A 338 12.28 -3.63 32.55
CA GLN A 338 12.88 -4.96 32.66
C GLN A 338 11.95 -6.06 32.12
N ASN A 339 10.89 -5.69 31.40
CA ASN A 339 9.85 -6.54 30.80
C ASN A 339 9.04 -7.38 31.81
N GLY A 340 9.05 -7.02 33.09
CA GLY A 340 8.17 -7.61 34.11
C GLY A 340 6.81 -6.92 34.12
N LEU A 341 5.73 -7.69 34.21
CA LEU A 341 4.39 -7.18 34.47
C LEU A 341 4.34 -6.51 35.84
N GLY A 342 3.94 -5.25 35.87
CA GLY A 342 3.82 -4.51 37.10
C GLY A 342 3.63 -3.02 36.88
N THR A 343 2.79 -2.41 37.72
CA THR A 343 2.60 -0.96 37.83
C THR A 343 2.67 -0.56 39.30
N GLN A 344 3.06 0.69 39.54
CA GLN A 344 3.17 1.27 40.88
C GLN A 344 2.29 2.50 40.97
N PHE A 345 1.65 2.70 42.11
CA PHE A 345 0.87 3.89 42.37
C PHE A 345 0.86 4.17 43.87
N ALA A 346 0.39 5.34 44.28
CA ALA A 346 0.23 5.66 45.69
C ALA A 346 -1.23 5.91 46.04
N ILE A 347 -1.61 5.62 47.28
CA ILE A 347 -2.96 5.83 47.78
C ILE A 347 -2.92 6.58 49.11
N GLU A 348 -3.87 7.49 49.31
CA GLU A 348 -4.02 8.28 50.54
C GLU A 348 -5.49 8.27 50.98
N PRO A 349 -5.80 7.86 52.23
CA PRO A 349 -7.15 7.99 52.76
C PRO A 349 -7.47 9.47 53.03
N LEU A 350 -8.57 9.97 52.44
CA LEU A 350 -8.98 11.36 52.57
C LEU A 350 -10.08 11.55 53.62
N SER A 351 -11.11 10.72 53.58
CA SER A 351 -12.26 10.87 54.48
C SER A 351 -13.02 9.56 54.67
N LEU A 352 -13.52 9.36 55.89
CA LEU A 352 -14.44 8.31 56.28
C LEU A 352 -15.67 8.98 56.91
N THR A 353 -16.87 8.49 56.62
CA THR A 353 -18.09 9.02 57.25
C THR A 353 -18.14 8.69 58.75
N GLY A 354 -18.65 9.63 59.57
CA GLY A 354 -18.65 9.48 61.04
C GLY A 354 -19.46 8.30 61.59
N ASN A 355 -20.36 7.69 60.81
CA ASN A 355 -21.08 6.46 61.19
C ASN A 355 -20.21 5.18 61.08
N LYS A 356 -18.97 5.30 60.61
CA LYS A 356 -17.97 4.24 60.53
C LYS A 356 -16.76 4.66 61.34
N ARG A 357 -16.26 3.78 62.21
CA ARG A 357 -15.09 4.08 63.05
C ARG A 357 -13.76 3.75 62.39
N ARG A 358 -13.75 2.81 61.43
CA ARG A 358 -12.54 2.30 60.79
C ARG A 358 -12.82 1.76 59.40
N SER A 359 -11.86 1.93 58.52
CA SER A 359 -11.81 1.39 57.17
C SER A 359 -10.58 0.50 57.03
N LEU A 360 -10.75 -0.70 56.50
CA LEU A 360 -9.66 -1.63 56.18
C LEU A 360 -9.71 -1.95 54.69
N LEU A 361 -8.74 -1.44 53.94
CA LEU A 361 -8.55 -1.73 52.53
C LEU A 361 -7.44 -2.78 52.37
N ASN A 362 -7.75 -3.87 51.69
CA ASN A 362 -6.81 -4.91 51.30
C ASN A 362 -6.70 -4.91 49.78
N LEU A 363 -5.50 -4.66 49.25
CA LEU A 363 -5.20 -4.72 47.82
C LEU A 363 -4.14 -5.78 47.59
N ASP A 364 -4.60 -6.97 47.22
CA ASP A 364 -3.74 -8.11 46.90
C ASP A 364 -2.76 -8.48 48.04
N GLY A 365 -3.21 -8.34 49.29
CA GLY A 365 -2.41 -8.57 50.51
C GLY A 365 -1.74 -7.31 51.08
N GLN A 366 -1.82 -6.17 50.38
CA GLN A 366 -1.34 -4.88 50.89
C GLN A 366 -2.46 -4.20 51.68
N LEU A 367 -2.29 -4.12 53.01
CA LEU A 367 -3.31 -3.60 53.93
C LEU A 367 -3.11 -2.11 54.21
N LEU A 368 -4.17 -1.34 54.06
CA LEU A 368 -4.28 0.06 54.45
C LEU A 368 -5.41 0.22 55.47
N ASP A 369 -5.04 0.68 56.67
CA ASP A 369 -5.96 0.94 57.77
C ASP A 369 -6.17 2.44 57.98
N TYR A 370 -7.41 2.85 58.20
CA TYR A 370 -7.77 4.24 58.47
C TYR A 370 -8.87 4.37 59.52
N ALA A 371 -8.67 5.22 60.53
CA ALA A 371 -9.61 5.47 61.63
C ALA A 371 -9.67 6.96 62.02
N HIS A 372 -10.11 7.83 61.10
CA HIS A 372 -10.27 9.29 61.29
C HIS A 372 -8.99 10.07 61.69
N GLY A 373 -7.82 9.46 61.51
CA GLY A 373 -6.52 10.10 61.73
C GLY A 373 -6.07 10.95 60.54
N ARG A 374 -4.84 11.46 60.62
CA ARG A 374 -4.14 12.04 59.46
C ARG A 374 -3.83 10.92 58.46
N GLY A 375 -4.30 11.04 57.22
CA GLY A 375 -3.96 10.11 56.16
C GLY A 375 -2.46 10.13 55.84
N SER A 376 -1.89 8.95 55.61
CA SER A 376 -0.53 8.80 55.07
C SER A 376 -0.60 8.26 53.65
N ILE A 377 0.26 8.77 52.78
CA ILE A 377 0.46 8.23 51.45
C ILE A 377 1.14 6.87 51.57
N VAL A 378 0.58 5.84 50.94
CA VAL A 378 1.12 4.49 50.87
C VAL A 378 1.38 4.12 49.42
N HIS A 379 2.61 3.70 49.12
CA HIS A 379 2.97 3.19 47.79
C HIS A 379 2.58 1.72 47.68
N LEU A 380 1.95 1.38 46.57
CA LEU A 380 1.41 0.06 46.27
C LEU A 380 1.89 -0.40 44.90
N ILE A 381 1.91 -1.73 44.74
CA ILE A 381 2.22 -2.37 43.46
C ILE A 381 1.05 -3.24 43.00
N TRP A 382 0.87 -3.37 41.69
CA TRP A 382 -0.01 -4.36 41.07
C TRP A 382 0.70 -5.06 39.90
N PRO A 383 0.59 -6.39 39.74
CA PRO A 383 0.05 -7.32 40.72
C PRO A 383 1.05 -7.54 41.88
N ASN A 384 0.57 -7.54 43.13
CA ASN A 384 1.41 -7.90 44.28
C ASN A 384 1.58 -9.42 44.43
N SER A 385 0.68 -10.20 43.83
CA SER A 385 0.76 -11.67 43.79
C SER A 385 0.22 -12.20 42.47
N MET A 386 0.93 -13.18 41.90
CA MET A 386 0.53 -13.84 40.65
C MET A 386 -0.45 -15.01 40.85
N ARG A 387 -1.02 -15.16 42.06
CA ARG A 387 -1.94 -16.27 42.38
C ARG A 387 -3.33 -15.96 41.82
N ALA A 388 -4.04 -16.98 41.33
CA ALA A 388 -5.38 -16.79 40.77
C ALA A 388 -6.46 -16.42 41.80
N GLY A 389 -6.25 -16.76 43.09
CA GLY A 389 -7.21 -16.54 44.17
C GLY A 389 -6.96 -15.29 45.02
N VAL A 390 -6.28 -14.29 44.45
CA VAL A 390 -6.02 -13.03 45.15
C VAL A 390 -7.34 -12.27 45.33
N GLU A 391 -7.51 -11.66 46.50
CA GLU A 391 -8.69 -10.88 46.86
C GLU A 391 -8.29 -9.42 47.11
N SER A 392 -9.08 -8.51 46.56
CA SER A 392 -9.05 -7.09 46.91
C SER A 392 -10.39 -6.72 47.55
N GLN A 393 -10.34 -6.14 48.75
CA GLN A 393 -11.51 -5.92 49.60
C GLN A 393 -11.43 -4.59 50.36
N LEU A 394 -12.55 -3.88 50.43
CA LEU A 394 -12.73 -2.76 51.35
C LEU A 394 -13.76 -3.12 52.41
N THR A 395 -13.37 -3.10 53.68
CA THR A 395 -14.24 -3.34 54.84
C THR A 395 -14.45 -2.06 55.63
N LEU A 396 -15.72 -1.66 55.82
CA LEU A 396 -16.08 -0.56 56.71
C LEU A 396 -16.65 -1.10 58.02
N ILE A 397 -16.08 -0.65 59.13
CA ILE A 397 -16.46 -1.08 60.48
C ILE A 397 -17.39 -0.02 61.09
N PRO A 398 -18.64 -0.37 61.44
CA PRO A 398 -19.58 0.56 62.09
C PRO A 398 -19.04 1.11 63.42
N ASP A 399 -19.41 2.36 63.71
CA ASP A 399 -19.17 2.97 65.02
C ASP A 399 -20.13 2.43 66.10
N ALA A 400 -21.35 2.07 65.70
CA ALA A 400 -22.34 1.49 66.59
C ALA A 400 -21.94 0.10 67.12
N SER A 401 -22.01 -0.08 68.44
CA SER A 401 -21.78 -1.38 69.10
C SER A 401 -22.80 -2.43 68.63
N GLY A 402 -22.34 -3.67 68.43
CA GLY A 402 -23.17 -4.80 68.02
C GLY A 402 -23.51 -4.90 66.52
N LYS A 403 -23.05 -3.98 65.67
CA LYS A 403 -23.18 -4.11 64.21
C LYS A 403 -21.95 -4.78 63.58
N SER A 404 -22.19 -5.75 62.71
CA SER A 404 -21.13 -6.44 61.96
C SER A 404 -20.50 -5.55 60.89
N PRO A 405 -19.18 -5.65 60.64
CA PRO A 405 -18.54 -5.02 59.49
C PRO A 405 -19.18 -5.46 58.16
N ARG A 406 -19.17 -4.55 57.18
CA ARG A 406 -19.62 -4.83 55.81
C ARG A 406 -18.49 -4.52 54.85
N ALA A 407 -18.42 -5.30 53.78
CA ALA A 407 -17.34 -5.21 52.82
C ALA A 407 -17.86 -5.32 51.39
N ILE A 408 -17.09 -4.73 50.48
CA ILE A 408 -17.11 -5.03 49.04
C ILE A 408 -15.81 -5.73 48.71
N SER A 409 -15.87 -6.83 47.96
CA SER A 409 -14.67 -7.55 47.55
C SER A 409 -14.79 -8.10 46.14
N PHE A 410 -13.61 -8.26 45.53
CA PHE A 410 -13.42 -8.89 44.24
C PHE A 410 -12.30 -9.91 44.37
N THR A 411 -12.43 -11.01 43.62
CA THR A 411 -11.44 -12.08 43.58
C THR A 411 -10.98 -12.30 42.16
N GLY A 412 -9.71 -12.64 41.98
CA GLY A 412 -9.13 -12.90 40.67
C GLY A 412 -7.88 -12.07 40.43
N PRO A 413 -7.17 -12.33 39.32
CA PRO A 413 -5.93 -11.62 38.98
C PRO A 413 -6.10 -10.10 38.81
N TRP A 414 -7.32 -9.65 38.52
CA TRP A 414 -7.63 -8.22 38.35
C TRP A 414 -8.48 -7.64 39.47
N ALA A 415 -8.55 -8.32 40.62
CA ALA A 415 -9.37 -7.91 41.77
C ALA A 415 -9.12 -6.47 42.20
N GLN A 416 -7.85 -6.04 42.23
CA GLN A 416 -7.44 -4.69 42.59
C GLN A 416 -7.99 -3.64 41.63
N LEU A 417 -7.87 -3.85 40.32
CA LEU A 417 -8.46 -2.95 39.31
C LEU A 417 -9.99 -2.95 39.40
N ARG A 418 -10.63 -4.11 39.61
CA ARG A 418 -12.08 -4.19 39.77
C ARG A 418 -12.57 -3.42 40.99
N LEU A 419 -11.88 -3.58 42.12
CA LEU A 419 -12.23 -2.84 43.34
C LEU A 419 -12.13 -1.35 43.07
N ILE A 420 -11.00 -0.85 42.57
CA ILE A 420 -10.81 0.58 42.29
C ILE A 420 -11.87 1.10 41.29
N ASN A 421 -12.13 0.36 40.21
CA ASN A 421 -13.10 0.74 39.18
C ASN A 421 -14.56 0.64 39.65
N SER A 422 -14.86 -0.10 40.73
CA SER A 422 -16.20 -0.15 41.32
C SER A 422 -16.57 1.11 42.10
N GLY A 423 -15.57 1.90 42.50
CA GLY A 423 -15.76 3.15 43.22
C GLY A 423 -16.15 4.29 42.29
N LYS A 424 -16.82 5.31 42.85
CA LYS A 424 -17.18 6.52 42.11
C LYS A 424 -15.96 7.44 42.00
N LEU A 425 -15.44 7.60 40.77
CA LEU A 425 -14.38 8.55 40.44
C LEU A 425 -14.85 10.00 40.59
N THR A 426 -14.01 10.82 41.22
CA THR A 426 -14.21 12.26 41.46
C THR A 426 -12.86 12.98 41.44
N ASN A 427 -12.86 14.32 41.27
CA ASN A 427 -11.64 15.15 41.33
C ASN A 427 -10.47 14.60 40.48
N VAL A 428 -10.77 14.23 39.22
CA VAL A 428 -9.78 13.68 38.29
C VAL A 428 -8.83 14.79 37.83
N ARG A 429 -7.53 14.55 38.02
CA ARG A 429 -6.41 15.38 37.61
C ARG A 429 -5.45 14.54 36.78
N GLN A 430 -4.39 15.17 36.30
CA GLN A 430 -3.38 14.54 35.44
C GLN A 430 -2.62 13.41 36.16
N ASP A 431 -2.28 13.62 37.43
CA ASP A 431 -1.42 12.75 38.27
C ASP A 431 -2.16 12.12 39.45
N ALA A 432 -3.44 12.44 39.62
CA ALA A 432 -4.23 11.93 40.74
C ALA A 432 -5.74 11.95 40.47
N PHE A 433 -6.47 11.09 41.18
CA PHE A 433 -7.94 11.10 41.20
C PHE A 433 -8.46 10.58 42.53
N ASP A 434 -9.68 10.98 42.89
CA ASP A 434 -10.33 10.53 44.13
C ASP A 434 -11.36 9.44 43.82
N VAL A 435 -11.31 8.33 44.56
CA VAL A 435 -12.25 7.21 44.45
C VAL A 435 -13.05 7.10 45.73
N ARG A 436 -14.37 7.20 45.62
CA ARG A 436 -15.29 7.05 46.73
C ARG A 436 -16.02 5.71 46.67
N PHE A 437 -15.99 5.00 47.78
CA PHE A 437 -16.70 3.75 48.00
C PHE A 437 -17.85 3.94 48.98
N THR A 438 -19.03 3.43 48.65
CA THR A 438 -20.19 3.42 49.55
C THR A 438 -20.47 1.98 49.99
N VAL A 439 -20.37 1.72 51.29
CA VAL A 439 -20.62 0.40 51.89
C VAL A 439 -21.49 0.56 53.13
N ASP A 440 -22.65 -0.10 53.16
CA ASP A 440 -23.59 -0.09 54.29
C ASP A 440 -23.94 1.34 54.77
N GLY A 441 -24.22 2.24 53.81
CA GLY A 441 -24.56 3.65 54.07
C GLY A 441 -23.45 4.49 54.69
N GLY A 442 -22.18 4.04 54.63
CA GLY A 442 -21.01 4.86 54.93
C GLY A 442 -20.14 5.02 53.68
N ASP A 443 -19.43 6.15 53.60
CA ASP A 443 -18.54 6.47 52.49
C ASP A 443 -17.09 6.49 52.97
N MET A 444 -16.20 5.92 52.17
CA MET A 444 -14.75 6.04 52.30
C MET A 444 -14.18 6.59 51.01
N THR A 445 -13.40 7.66 51.08
CA THR A 445 -12.75 8.29 49.92
C THR A 445 -11.24 8.16 50.03
N TYR A 446 -10.61 7.65 48.98
CA TYR A 446 -9.17 7.62 48.82
C TYR A 446 -8.75 8.50 47.65
N ARG A 447 -7.58 9.13 47.75
CA ARG A 447 -6.87 9.70 46.61
C ARG A 447 -5.89 8.67 46.08
N ILE A 448 -5.90 8.46 44.77
CA ILE A 448 -4.92 7.64 44.05
C ILE A 448 -4.00 8.59 43.29
N TYR A 449 -2.70 8.40 43.45
CA TYR A 449 -1.64 9.10 42.72
C TYR A 449 -0.99 8.13 41.74
N VAL A 450 -0.86 8.53 40.48
CA VAL A 450 -0.34 7.73 39.36
C VAL A 450 0.52 8.62 38.47
N ASP A 451 1.49 8.03 37.77
CA ASP A 451 2.10 8.73 36.64
C ASP A 451 1.07 8.81 35.49
N GLU A 452 0.99 9.94 34.80
CA GLU A 452 -0.01 10.15 33.75
C GLU A 452 0.21 9.19 32.56
N SER A 453 1.48 8.95 32.20
CA SER A 453 1.83 8.04 31.11
C SER A 453 1.47 6.59 31.44
N ASP A 454 1.46 6.24 32.73
CA ASP A 454 1.43 4.86 33.21
C ASP A 454 0.21 4.59 34.10
N ASN A 455 -0.90 5.33 33.93
CA ASN A 455 -2.08 5.17 34.76
C ASN A 455 -2.88 3.89 34.41
N PRO A 456 -2.85 2.84 35.24
CA PRO A 456 -3.55 1.57 34.97
C PRO A 456 -5.06 1.66 35.18
N PHE A 457 -5.54 2.78 35.75
CA PHE A 457 -6.94 3.07 36.04
C PHE A 457 -7.53 4.10 35.06
N ALA A 458 -6.80 4.48 34.01
CA ALA A 458 -7.29 5.37 32.97
C ALA A 458 -8.53 4.75 32.30
N GLY A 459 -9.70 5.21 32.74
CA GLY A 459 -10.99 4.72 32.27
C GLY A 459 -11.08 4.81 30.76
N GLY A 460 -11.20 3.65 30.11
CA GLY A 460 -11.30 3.56 28.67
C GLY A 460 -10.21 2.75 27.98
N LEU A 461 -9.01 2.64 28.57
CA LEU A 461 -7.84 2.05 27.88
C LEU A 461 -8.15 0.64 27.32
N PHE A 462 -8.67 -0.26 28.15
CA PHE A 462 -9.02 -1.62 27.74
C PHE A 462 -10.33 -1.73 26.96
N SER A 463 -11.31 -0.88 27.23
CA SER A 463 -12.60 -0.91 26.53
C SER A 463 -12.51 -0.31 25.13
N GLN A 464 -11.56 0.59 24.88
CA GLN A 464 -11.25 1.17 23.57
C GLN A 464 -10.39 0.23 22.72
N PHE A 465 -9.66 -0.69 23.37
CA PHE A 465 -8.85 -1.68 22.66
C PHE A 465 -9.73 -2.80 22.06
N ARG A 466 -9.83 -2.81 20.74
CA ARG A 466 -10.58 -3.77 19.92
C ARG A 466 -9.82 -4.03 18.63
N LEU A 467 -9.35 -5.27 18.45
CA LEU A 467 -8.65 -5.63 17.22
C LEU A 467 -9.64 -5.97 16.11
N PRO A 468 -9.51 -5.33 14.94
CA PRO A 468 -10.25 -5.75 13.75
C PRO A 468 -9.83 -7.16 13.31
N ASP A 469 -10.79 -7.90 12.76
CA ASP A 469 -10.54 -9.25 12.25
C ASP A 469 -9.73 -9.23 10.93
N THR A 470 -9.72 -8.09 10.22
CA THR A 470 -9.01 -7.89 8.94
C THR A 470 -7.92 -6.84 9.05
N LEU A 471 -6.84 -7.00 8.28
CA LEU A 471 -5.69 -6.10 8.31
C LEU A 471 -5.78 -4.99 7.25
N TYR A 472 -6.40 -5.28 6.11
CA TYR A 472 -6.53 -4.37 4.97
C TYR A 472 -7.99 -4.08 4.62
#